data_AF-A0A9Q1RJP9-F1
#
_entry.id   AF-A0A9Q1RJP9-F1
#
_cell.length_a   1.000
_cell.length_b   1.000
_cell.length_c   1.000
_cell.angle_alpha   90.00
_cell.angle_beta   90.00
_cell.angle_gamma   90.00
#
_symmetry.space_group_name_H-M   'P 1'
#
loop_
_entity.id
_entity.type
_entity.pdbx_description
1 polymer ?
#
loop_
_entity_poly.entity_id
_entity_poly.type
_entity_poly.pdbx_seq_one_letter_code
_entity_poly.pdbx_strand_id
1 'polypeptide(L)'
;MISKEDQEYEMINKNKSLIFDGSLMKNESNIPSQFIWPDHEKPNCASATRELLQVPLIDLSGLLPNDPNVIKKATSLVNEACSKHGFFLVINHGVDTNLIKNAHVYMDKFFELSLCEKQKAQRKIGEHCGYASSFTGRFSSKLPWKETLSFQYSAEEGSSHIVEDYFQRTMGENFSHLGKVYQDYCHEHSFSTDHGTFGVEPWCYQEPLQRILPRK
;
A
#
# COMPACT_ATOMS: atom_id res chain seq x y z
N MET A 1 -39.39 18.37 22.34
CA MET A 1 -39.42 16.98 21.86
C MET A 1 -39.03 17.04 20.39
N ILE A 2 -37.89 16.45 20.04
CA ILE A 2 -37.42 16.35 18.65
C ILE A 2 -38.44 15.49 17.90
N SER A 3 -38.88 15.92 16.72
CA SER A 3 -39.91 15.21 15.97
C SER A 3 -39.37 13.85 15.48
N LYS A 4 -40.25 12.87 15.25
CA LYS A 4 -39.84 11.57 14.69
C LYS A 4 -39.18 11.72 13.32
N GLU A 5 -39.59 12.72 12.55
CA GLU A 5 -39.00 13.07 11.26
C GLU A 5 -37.58 13.62 11.41
N ASP A 6 -37.31 14.45 12.42
CA ASP A 6 -35.94 14.94 12.71
C ASP A 6 -35.01 13.82 13.20
N GLN A 7 -35.53 12.84 13.95
CA GLN A 7 -34.78 11.64 14.37
C GLN A 7 -34.48 10.70 13.19
N GLU A 8 -35.41 10.56 12.26
CA GLU A 8 -35.24 9.81 11.03
C GLU A 8 -34.25 10.52 10.09
N TYR A 9 -34.30 11.84 10.00
CA TYR A 9 -33.34 12.67 9.26
C TYR A 9 -31.93 12.58 9.86
N GLU A 10 -31.80 12.62 11.19
CA GLU A 10 -30.53 12.39 11.89
C GLU A 10 -30.01 10.96 11.68
N MET A 11 -30.86 9.94 11.70
CA MET A 11 -30.47 8.56 11.42
C MET A 11 -30.05 8.34 9.96
N ILE A 12 -30.74 8.95 9.01
CA ILE A 12 -30.39 8.91 7.57
C ILE A 12 -29.08 9.65 7.32
N ASN A 13 -28.83 10.80 7.97
CA ASN A 13 -27.54 11.49 7.89
C ASN A 13 -26.40 10.74 8.61
N LYS A 14 -26.70 10.01 9.70
CA LYS A 14 -25.73 9.12 10.37
C LYS A 14 -25.32 7.94 9.48
N ASN A 15 -26.22 7.50 8.61
CA ASN A 15 -25.99 6.41 7.65
C ASN A 15 -25.51 6.88 6.27
N LYS A 16 -25.24 8.17 6.08
CA LYS A 16 -24.54 8.64 4.90
C LYS A 16 -23.09 8.19 5.02
N SER A 17 -22.78 7.05 4.40
CA SER A 17 -21.41 6.53 4.29
C SER A 17 -20.49 7.67 3.89
N LEU A 18 -19.49 7.97 4.70
CA LEU A 18 -18.50 8.99 4.37
C LEU A 18 -17.80 8.55 3.10
N ILE A 19 -18.07 9.27 2.01
CA ILE A 19 -17.37 9.09 0.75
C ILE A 19 -16.10 9.93 0.86
N PHE A 20 -14.96 9.27 1.01
CA PHE A 20 -13.67 9.94 0.94
C PHE A 20 -13.25 10.07 -0.53
N ASP A 21 -13.14 11.30 -0.99
CA ASP A 21 -12.55 11.65 -2.28
C ASP A 21 -11.26 12.44 -2.05
N GLY A 22 -10.12 11.81 -2.29
CA GLY A 22 -8.81 12.44 -2.12
C GLY A 22 -8.63 13.68 -2.99
N SER A 23 -9.32 13.80 -4.12
CA SER A 23 -9.25 14.96 -5.00
C SER A 23 -9.97 16.18 -4.42
N LEU A 24 -11.15 15.97 -3.82
CA LEU A 24 -11.94 17.03 -3.18
C LEU A 24 -11.30 17.48 -1.86
N MET A 25 -10.79 16.53 -1.07
CA MET A 25 -10.23 16.80 0.25
C MET A 25 -8.97 17.69 0.23
N LYS A 26 -8.23 17.71 -0.90
CA LYS A 26 -7.07 18.61 -1.10
C LYS A 26 -7.46 20.09 -1.04
N ASN A 27 -8.68 20.44 -1.45
CA ASN A 27 -9.12 21.83 -1.58
C ASN A 27 -9.98 22.32 -0.41
N GLU A 28 -10.42 21.42 0.47
CA GLU A 28 -11.14 21.79 1.68
C GLU A 28 -10.24 22.59 2.64
N SER A 29 -10.80 23.49 3.46
CA SER A 29 -9.98 24.22 4.45
C SER A 29 -9.82 23.47 5.77
N ASN A 30 -10.78 22.62 6.12
CA ASN A 30 -10.79 21.88 7.38
C ASN A 30 -10.57 20.37 7.15
N ILE A 31 -10.02 19.70 8.15
CA ILE A 31 -9.93 18.23 8.19
C ILE A 31 -11.21 17.73 8.88
N PRO A 32 -12.00 16.82 8.27
CA PRO A 32 -13.18 16.26 8.93
C PRO A 32 -12.81 15.53 10.22
N SER A 33 -13.68 15.63 11.22
CA SER A 33 -13.42 15.11 12.58
C SER A 33 -13.12 13.60 12.62
N GLN A 34 -13.63 12.83 11.65
CA GLN A 34 -13.39 11.40 11.55
C GLN A 34 -11.93 11.04 11.25
N PHE A 35 -11.13 11.99 10.74
CA PHE A 35 -9.69 11.84 10.48
C PHE A 35 -8.81 12.38 11.61
N ILE A 36 -9.41 13.04 12.60
CA ILE A 36 -8.69 13.60 13.74
C ILE A 36 -8.53 12.51 14.79
N TRP A 37 -7.29 12.13 15.05
CA TRP A 37 -6.96 11.19 16.13
C TRP A 37 -6.95 11.92 17.48
N PRO A 38 -7.41 11.30 18.57
CA PRO A 38 -7.36 11.89 19.91
C PRO A 38 -5.92 12.25 20.32
N ASP A 39 -5.74 13.36 21.03
CA ASP A 39 -4.39 13.85 21.39
C ASP A 39 -3.58 12.84 22.20
N HIS A 40 -4.22 12.05 23.06
CA HIS A 40 -3.57 11.03 23.87
C HIS A 40 -3.11 9.80 23.07
N GLU A 41 -3.57 9.63 21.82
CA GLU A 41 -3.12 8.57 20.91
C GLU A 41 -2.11 9.09 19.87
N LYS A 42 -1.90 10.41 19.80
CA LYS A 42 -0.91 10.98 18.91
C LYS A 42 0.49 10.58 19.41
N PRO A 43 1.45 10.34 18.50
CA PRO A 43 2.83 10.13 18.89
C PRO A 43 3.30 11.30 19.76
N ASN A 44 3.74 11.00 20.99
CA ASN A 44 4.20 12.03 21.92
C ASN A 44 5.57 12.57 21.44
N CYS A 45 5.53 13.63 20.63
CA CYS A 45 6.74 14.27 20.11
C CYS A 45 7.64 14.86 21.22
N ALA A 46 7.10 15.10 22.43
CA ALA A 46 7.86 15.64 23.55
C ALA A 46 8.64 14.59 24.36
N SER A 47 8.23 13.31 24.31
CA SER A 47 8.94 12.19 24.95
C SER A 47 9.81 11.40 23.97
N ALA A 48 9.77 11.73 22.68
CA ALA A 48 10.72 11.20 21.72
C ALA A 48 12.09 11.81 22.04
N THR A 49 12.88 11.11 22.85
CA THR A 49 14.34 11.22 22.75
C THR A 49 14.64 11.10 21.26
N ARG A 50 15.16 12.18 20.66
CA ARG A 50 15.65 12.21 19.26
C ARG A 50 16.91 11.35 19.12
N GLU A 51 16.91 10.16 19.69
CA GLU A 51 17.82 9.12 19.27
C GLU A 51 17.41 8.78 17.85
N LEU A 52 18.21 9.23 16.90
CA LEU A 52 18.05 8.88 15.51
C LEU A 52 18.13 7.35 15.45
N LEU A 53 16.97 6.72 15.25
CA LEU A 53 16.90 5.30 14.91
C LEU A 53 17.73 5.10 13.64
N GLN A 54 18.92 4.52 13.81
CA GLN A 54 19.74 4.11 12.68
C GLN A 54 19.08 2.89 12.06
N VAL A 55 18.28 3.13 11.03
CA VAL A 55 17.61 2.07 10.28
C VAL A 55 18.68 1.24 9.56
N PRO A 56 18.73 -0.08 9.77
CA PRO A 56 19.70 -0.92 9.09
C PRO A 56 19.55 -0.83 7.57
N LEU A 57 20.66 -0.61 6.87
CA LEU A 57 20.75 -0.57 5.42
C LEU A 57 21.49 -1.83 4.94
N ILE A 58 20.84 -2.64 4.12
CA ILE A 58 21.35 -3.92 3.63
C ILE A 58 21.66 -3.79 2.13
N ASP A 59 22.92 -4.04 1.79
CA ASP A 59 23.41 -4.01 0.41
C ASP A 59 23.44 -5.43 -0.17
N LEU A 60 22.72 -5.63 -1.28
CA LEU A 60 22.60 -6.93 -1.95
C LEU A 60 23.51 -7.06 -3.19
N SER A 61 24.33 -6.06 -3.51
CA SER A 61 25.22 -6.07 -4.69
C SER A 61 26.16 -7.28 -4.77
N GLY A 62 26.52 -7.85 -3.62
CA GLY A 62 27.42 -9.00 -3.51
C GLY A 62 26.75 -10.38 -3.49
N LEU A 63 25.43 -10.48 -3.72
CA LEU A 63 24.73 -11.78 -3.70
C LEU A 63 24.83 -12.55 -5.02
N LEU A 64 24.96 -11.84 -6.15
CA LEU A 64 25.02 -12.43 -7.51
C LEU A 64 26.22 -13.36 -7.80
N PRO A 65 27.38 -13.27 -7.11
CA PRO A 65 28.45 -14.27 -7.21
C PRO A 65 28.15 -15.59 -6.48
N ASN A 66 27.02 -15.70 -5.77
CA ASN A 66 26.69 -16.83 -4.88
C ASN A 66 27.82 -17.20 -3.89
N ASP A 67 28.62 -16.21 -3.45
CA ASP A 67 29.67 -16.44 -2.45
C ASP A 67 29.02 -16.75 -1.09
N PRO A 68 29.24 -17.96 -0.53
CA PRO A 68 28.65 -18.35 0.75
C PRO A 68 28.97 -17.40 1.91
N ASN A 69 30.14 -16.75 1.90
CA ASN A 69 30.53 -15.80 2.94
C ASN A 69 29.73 -14.50 2.84
N VAL A 70 29.48 -14.01 1.62
CA VAL A 70 28.69 -12.81 1.38
C VAL A 70 27.23 -13.06 1.72
N ILE A 71 26.67 -14.20 1.30
CA ILE A 71 25.31 -14.63 1.67
C ILE A 71 25.18 -14.71 3.19
N LYS A 72 26.11 -15.41 3.87
CA LYS A 72 26.08 -15.55 5.34
C LYS A 72 26.12 -14.19 6.05
N LYS A 73 26.92 -13.25 5.55
CA LYS A 73 27.00 -11.89 6.11
C LYS A 73 25.67 -11.15 5.92
N ALA A 74 25.10 -11.17 4.71
CA ALA A 74 23.82 -10.52 4.42
C ALA A 74 22.69 -11.11 5.28
N THR A 75 22.59 -12.43 5.38
CA THR A 75 21.61 -13.11 6.25
C THR A 75 21.76 -12.75 7.72
N SER A 76 23.00 -12.64 8.22
CA SER A 76 23.24 -12.20 9.59
C SER A 76 22.75 -10.77 9.84
N LEU A 77 22.96 -9.86 8.89
CA LEU A 77 22.49 -8.47 8.97
C LEU A 77 20.96 -8.39 8.92
N VAL A 78 20.32 -9.16 8.03
CA VAL A 78 18.84 -9.26 7.97
C VAL A 78 18.30 -9.77 9.30
N ASN A 79 18.87 -10.86 9.83
CA ASN A 79 18.43 -11.44 11.10
C ASN A 79 18.57 -10.44 12.26
N GLU A 80 19.71 -9.73 12.33
CA GLU A 80 19.92 -8.69 13.34
C GLU A 80 18.92 -7.54 13.20
N ALA A 81 18.68 -7.06 11.98
CA ALA A 81 17.75 -5.98 11.72
C ALA A 81 16.31 -6.37 12.07
N CYS A 82 15.85 -7.55 11.67
CA CYS A 82 14.56 -8.10 12.07
C CYS A 82 14.44 -8.25 13.59
N SER A 83 15.48 -8.77 14.25
CA SER A 83 15.45 -9.02 15.70
C SER A 83 15.45 -7.75 16.54
N LYS A 84 16.19 -6.71 16.10
CA LYS A 84 16.35 -5.46 16.85
C LYS A 84 15.32 -4.39 16.48
N HIS A 85 15.00 -4.27 15.20
CA HIS A 85 14.20 -3.17 14.65
C HIS A 85 12.87 -3.64 14.07
N GLY A 86 12.79 -4.88 13.56
CA GLY A 86 11.63 -5.40 12.85
C GLY A 86 11.47 -4.87 11.41
N PHE A 87 12.41 -4.05 10.93
CA PHE A 87 12.48 -3.53 9.56
C PHE A 87 13.90 -3.14 9.18
N PHE A 88 14.15 -3.02 7.87
CA PHE A 88 15.41 -2.59 7.28
C PHE A 88 15.15 -1.96 5.90
N LEU A 89 16.15 -1.26 5.37
CA LEU A 89 16.17 -0.77 3.99
C LEU A 89 17.09 -1.65 3.16
N VAL A 90 16.74 -1.84 1.89
CA VAL A 90 17.54 -2.62 0.95
C VAL A 90 18.03 -1.71 -0.18
N ILE A 91 19.30 -1.84 -0.55
CA ILE A 91 19.90 -1.20 -1.72
C ILE A 91 20.57 -2.23 -2.61
N ASN A 92 20.76 -1.87 -3.88
CA ASN A 92 21.36 -2.75 -4.90
C ASN A 92 20.63 -4.12 -5.00
N HIS A 93 19.31 -4.12 -4.90
CA HIS A 93 18.45 -5.31 -4.95
C HIS A 93 18.26 -5.89 -6.36
N GLY A 94 18.90 -5.34 -7.38
CA GLY A 94 18.90 -5.89 -8.75
C GLY A 94 17.68 -5.54 -9.61
N VAL A 95 16.60 -5.01 -9.03
CA VAL A 95 15.42 -4.58 -9.80
C VAL A 95 15.73 -3.32 -10.61
N ASP A 96 15.30 -3.31 -11.88
CA ASP A 96 15.52 -2.18 -12.78
C ASP A 96 14.89 -0.88 -12.24
N THR A 97 15.72 0.14 -12.07
CA THR A 97 15.30 1.49 -11.65
C THR A 97 14.25 2.12 -12.59
N ASN A 98 14.26 1.81 -13.88
CA ASN A 98 13.24 2.29 -14.82
C ASN A 98 11.88 1.63 -14.56
N LEU A 99 11.87 0.35 -14.21
CA LEU A 99 10.65 -0.37 -13.83
C LEU A 99 10.03 0.23 -12.56
N ILE A 100 10.85 0.48 -11.53
CA ILE A 100 10.41 1.14 -10.29
C ILE A 100 9.83 2.53 -10.59
N LYS A 101 10.54 3.34 -11.40
CA LYS A 101 10.08 4.66 -11.80
C LYS A 101 8.74 4.58 -12.56
N ASN A 102 8.60 3.65 -13.49
CA ASN A 102 7.37 3.46 -14.24
C ASN A 102 6.22 3.04 -13.32
N ALA A 103 6.43 2.10 -12.39
CA ALA A 103 5.44 1.69 -11.41
C ALA A 103 4.90 2.91 -10.62
N HIS A 104 5.79 3.75 -10.10
CA HIS A 104 5.40 4.99 -9.42
C HIS A 104 4.57 5.92 -10.32
N VAL A 105 5.04 6.19 -11.55
CA VAL A 105 4.33 7.07 -12.50
C VAL A 105 2.92 6.55 -12.81
N TYR A 106 2.77 5.25 -13.07
CA TYR A 106 1.46 4.66 -13.41
C TYR A 106 0.52 4.62 -12.21
N MET A 107 1.02 4.42 -11.00
CA MET A 107 0.20 4.45 -9.80
C MET A 107 -0.22 5.86 -9.40
N ASP A 108 0.65 6.85 -9.60
CA ASP A 108 0.28 8.26 -9.46
C ASP A 108 -0.85 8.62 -10.41
N LYS A 109 -0.75 8.22 -11.69
CA LYS A 109 -1.82 8.38 -12.69
C LYS A 109 -3.11 7.69 -12.26
N PHE A 110 -3.04 6.47 -11.70
CA PHE A 110 -4.22 5.78 -11.19
C PHE A 110 -4.90 6.58 -10.07
N PHE A 111 -4.14 7.08 -9.09
CA PHE A 111 -4.73 7.82 -7.97
C PHE A 111 -5.19 9.24 -8.34
N GLU A 112 -4.72 9.78 -9.47
CA GLU A 112 -5.20 11.04 -10.07
C GLU A 112 -6.53 10.90 -10.83
N LEU A 113 -6.97 9.69 -11.13
CA LEU A 113 -8.30 9.46 -11.70
C LEU A 113 -9.40 9.99 -10.78
N SER A 114 -10.55 10.28 -11.37
CA SER A 114 -11.76 10.63 -10.62
C SER A 114 -12.15 9.49 -9.67
N LEU A 115 -12.83 9.81 -8.57
CA LEU A 115 -13.27 8.80 -7.63
C LEU A 115 -14.13 7.72 -8.31
N CYS A 116 -15.02 8.11 -9.23
CA CYS A 116 -15.87 7.19 -9.99
C CYS A 116 -15.05 6.15 -10.77
N GLU A 117 -13.98 6.59 -11.42
CA GLU A 117 -13.08 5.70 -12.15
C GLU A 117 -12.32 4.76 -11.21
N LYS A 118 -11.78 5.27 -10.09
CA LYS A 118 -11.12 4.43 -9.07
C LYS A 118 -12.07 3.41 -8.45
N GLN A 119 -13.34 3.76 -8.28
CA GLN A 119 -14.38 2.89 -7.74
C GLN A 119 -14.76 1.73 -8.66
N LYS A 120 -14.33 1.70 -9.93
CA LYS A 120 -14.41 0.48 -10.77
C LYS A 120 -13.62 -0.67 -10.13
N ALA A 121 -12.53 -0.35 -9.44
CA ALA A 121 -11.74 -1.29 -8.66
C ALA A 121 -12.17 -1.43 -7.20
N GLN A 122 -13.34 -0.90 -6.79
CA GLN A 122 -13.77 -0.87 -5.40
C GLN A 122 -13.72 -2.27 -4.75
N ARG A 123 -12.96 -2.36 -3.64
CA ARG A 123 -12.94 -3.55 -2.78
C ARG A 123 -14.31 -3.79 -2.20
N LYS A 124 -14.86 -4.99 -2.42
CA LYS A 124 -16.16 -5.39 -1.87
C LYS A 124 -16.00 -6.00 -0.47
N ILE A 125 -17.12 -6.09 0.25
CA ILE A 125 -17.16 -6.76 1.56
C ILE A 125 -16.76 -8.23 1.37
N GLY A 126 -15.80 -8.68 2.19
CA GLY A 126 -15.25 -10.04 2.11
C GLY A 126 -14.06 -10.19 1.15
N GLU A 127 -13.76 -9.19 0.33
CA GLU A 127 -12.57 -9.20 -0.54
C GLU A 127 -11.35 -8.57 0.16
N HIS A 128 -10.16 -9.05 -0.20
CA HIS A 128 -8.89 -8.52 0.28
C HIS A 128 -8.19 -7.59 -0.74
N CYS A 129 -8.57 -7.70 -2.01
CA CYS A 129 -8.06 -6.87 -3.12
C CYS A 129 -9.06 -5.78 -3.51
N GLY A 130 -8.59 -4.78 -4.23
CA GLY A 130 -9.36 -3.63 -4.71
C GLY A 130 -8.98 -2.32 -4.05
N TYR A 131 -9.47 -1.25 -4.67
CA TYR A 131 -9.42 0.11 -4.19
C TYR A 131 -10.22 0.28 -2.89
N ALA A 132 -9.60 0.91 -1.91
CA ALA A 132 -10.22 1.30 -0.65
C ALA A 132 -9.84 2.73 -0.30
N SER A 133 -10.86 3.49 0.10
CA SER A 133 -10.75 4.90 0.39
C SER A 133 -10.88 5.14 1.89
N SER A 134 -9.78 5.47 2.57
CA SER A 134 -9.70 5.74 4.01
C SER A 134 -10.37 4.70 4.93
N PHE A 135 -10.62 3.49 4.43
CA PHE A 135 -11.33 2.41 5.13
C PHE A 135 -12.68 2.84 5.74
N THR A 136 -13.41 3.77 5.10
CA THR A 136 -14.69 4.31 5.61
C THR A 136 -15.80 3.26 5.73
N GLY A 137 -15.69 2.15 5.00
CA GLY A 137 -16.60 0.99 5.15
C GLY A 137 -16.31 0.10 6.37
N ARG A 138 -15.18 0.29 7.07
CA ARG A 138 -14.76 -0.53 8.22
C ARG A 138 -14.72 0.25 9.53
N PHE A 139 -14.41 1.54 9.48
CA PHE A 139 -14.26 2.39 10.66
C PHE A 139 -15.12 3.64 10.51
N SER A 140 -15.61 4.19 11.63
CA SER A 140 -16.42 5.42 11.68
C SER A 140 -15.65 6.64 12.17
N SER A 141 -14.46 6.45 12.74
CA SER A 141 -13.57 7.49 13.25
C SER A 141 -12.12 7.01 13.24
N LYS A 142 -11.16 7.90 13.50
CA LYS A 142 -9.70 7.63 13.41
C LYS A 142 -9.30 7.10 12.04
N LEU A 143 -9.96 7.59 11.01
CA LEU A 143 -9.74 7.18 9.64
C LEU A 143 -8.31 7.55 9.20
N PRO A 144 -7.59 6.64 8.52
CA PRO A 144 -6.29 6.98 7.98
C PRO A 144 -6.47 7.93 6.78
N TRP A 145 -5.62 8.96 6.69
CA TRP A 145 -5.64 9.95 5.61
C TRP A 145 -4.94 9.41 4.35
N LYS A 146 -5.51 8.36 3.75
CA LYS A 146 -4.91 7.67 2.59
C LYS A 146 -5.94 6.94 1.73
N GLU A 147 -5.53 6.71 0.49
CA GLU A 147 -6.19 5.77 -0.41
C GLU A 147 -5.27 4.57 -0.63
N THR A 148 -5.86 3.39 -0.88
CA THR A 148 -5.09 2.17 -1.13
C THR A 148 -5.66 1.39 -2.31
N LEU A 149 -4.80 0.81 -3.14
CA LEU A 149 -5.14 -0.19 -4.13
C LEU A 149 -4.38 -1.49 -3.78
N SER A 150 -5.06 -2.63 -3.82
CA SER A 150 -4.42 -3.94 -3.62
C SER A 150 -4.84 -4.89 -4.72
N PHE A 151 -3.92 -5.72 -5.20
CA PHE A 151 -4.18 -6.78 -6.16
C PHE A 151 -3.30 -7.97 -5.84
N GLN A 152 -3.66 -9.13 -6.36
CA GLN A 152 -2.96 -10.37 -6.07
C GLN A 152 -1.89 -10.61 -7.13
N TYR A 153 -0.73 -11.10 -6.68
CA TYR A 153 0.30 -11.66 -7.51
C TYR A 153 0.57 -13.12 -7.09
N SER A 154 0.92 -13.96 -8.06
CA SER A 154 1.43 -15.32 -7.83
C SER A 154 2.57 -15.61 -8.81
N ALA A 155 3.67 -16.17 -8.28
CA ALA A 155 4.80 -16.64 -9.08
C ALA A 155 4.61 -18.06 -9.61
N GLU A 156 3.48 -18.71 -9.31
CA GLU A 156 3.19 -20.08 -9.74
C GLU A 156 3.06 -20.19 -11.27
N GLU A 157 3.48 -21.35 -11.79
CA GLU A 157 3.37 -21.68 -13.22
C GLU A 157 1.90 -21.62 -13.68
N GLY A 158 1.62 -20.79 -14.68
CA GLY A 158 0.26 -20.51 -15.17
C GLY A 158 -0.38 -19.22 -14.65
N SER A 159 0.26 -18.49 -13.73
CA SER A 159 -0.21 -17.19 -13.21
C SER A 159 0.49 -15.96 -13.82
N SER A 160 1.13 -16.13 -15.00
CA SER A 160 2.07 -15.14 -15.56
C SER A 160 1.47 -13.77 -15.90
N HIS A 161 0.13 -13.65 -15.95
CA HIS A 161 -0.58 -12.41 -16.29
C HIS A 161 -1.63 -12.00 -15.25
N ILE A 162 -1.64 -12.58 -14.05
CA ILE A 162 -2.71 -12.35 -13.05
C ILE A 162 -2.94 -10.87 -12.71
N VAL A 163 -1.88 -10.06 -12.65
CA VAL A 163 -1.96 -8.62 -12.37
C VAL A 163 -2.45 -7.86 -13.61
N GLU A 164 -1.93 -8.20 -14.79
CA GLU A 164 -2.35 -7.61 -16.06
C GLU A 164 -3.85 -7.86 -16.32
N ASP A 165 -4.28 -9.11 -16.16
CA ASP A 165 -5.67 -9.55 -16.28
C ASP A 165 -6.58 -8.87 -15.26
N TYR A 166 -6.10 -8.66 -14.03
CA TYR A 166 -6.84 -7.91 -13.02
C TYR A 166 -7.15 -6.49 -13.51
N PHE A 167 -6.14 -5.74 -13.97
CA PHE A 167 -6.34 -4.38 -14.42
C PHE A 167 -7.21 -4.31 -15.68
N GLN A 168 -7.01 -5.21 -16.65
CA GLN A 168 -7.84 -5.25 -17.84
C GLN A 168 -9.30 -5.56 -17.52
N ARG A 169 -9.57 -6.57 -16.68
CA ARG A 169 -10.93 -6.97 -16.29
C ARG A 169 -11.63 -5.92 -15.44
N THR A 170 -10.91 -5.25 -14.55
CA THR A 170 -11.49 -4.33 -13.58
C THR A 170 -11.59 -2.89 -14.11
N MET A 171 -10.60 -2.44 -14.87
CA MET A 171 -10.50 -1.04 -15.31
C MET A 171 -10.67 -0.86 -16.83
N GLY A 172 -10.58 -1.94 -17.61
CA GLY A 172 -10.72 -1.94 -19.07
C GLY A 172 -9.39 -1.89 -19.83
N GLU A 173 -9.45 -2.00 -21.16
CA GLU A 173 -8.28 -2.13 -22.04
C GLU A 173 -7.26 -0.98 -21.94
N ASN A 174 -7.71 0.23 -21.61
CA ASN A 174 -6.85 1.39 -21.39
C ASN A 174 -5.86 1.22 -20.23
N PHE A 175 -6.08 0.24 -19.36
CA PHE A 175 -5.22 -0.07 -18.22
C PHE A 175 -4.30 -1.27 -18.44
N SER A 176 -4.35 -1.91 -19.62
CA SER A 176 -3.46 -3.03 -19.99
C SER A 176 -2.00 -2.71 -19.72
N HIS A 177 -1.52 -1.55 -20.15
CA HIS A 177 -0.12 -1.16 -19.95
C HIS A 177 0.24 -0.95 -18.47
N LEU A 178 -0.65 -0.37 -17.68
CA LEU A 178 -0.45 -0.25 -16.22
C LEU A 178 -0.38 -1.66 -15.59
N GLY A 179 -1.28 -2.55 -16.01
CA GLY A 179 -1.31 -3.94 -15.55
C GLY A 179 -0.02 -4.69 -15.89
N LYS A 180 0.50 -4.54 -17.10
CA LYS A 180 1.78 -5.12 -17.51
C LYS A 180 2.95 -4.59 -16.70
N VAL A 181 3.04 -3.26 -16.51
CA VAL A 181 4.10 -2.66 -15.67
C VAL A 181 4.07 -3.24 -14.26
N TYR A 182 2.89 -3.42 -13.68
CA TYR A 182 2.76 -3.99 -12.33
C TYR A 182 2.94 -5.51 -12.27
N GLN A 183 2.63 -6.24 -13.34
CA GLN A 183 2.97 -7.65 -13.49
C GLN A 183 4.50 -7.83 -13.47
N ASP A 184 5.21 -7.06 -14.29
CA ASP A 184 6.68 -7.06 -14.35
C ASP A 184 7.28 -6.61 -13.01
N TYR A 185 6.72 -5.55 -12.40
CA TYR A 185 7.16 -5.06 -11.10
C TYR A 185 7.06 -6.13 -10.00
N CYS A 186 5.92 -6.82 -9.90
CA CYS A 186 5.74 -7.89 -8.92
C CYS A 186 6.69 -9.07 -9.18
N HIS A 187 6.89 -9.44 -10.46
CA HIS A 187 7.79 -10.52 -10.85
C HIS A 187 9.25 -10.27 -10.45
N GLU A 188 9.79 -9.08 -10.72
CA GLU A 188 11.17 -8.74 -10.36
C GLU A 188 11.40 -8.74 -8.84
N HIS A 189 10.37 -8.37 -8.06
CA HIS A 189 10.43 -8.40 -6.60
C HIS A 189 10.23 -9.81 -6.01
N SER A 190 9.60 -10.74 -6.73
CA SER A 190 9.50 -12.15 -6.31
C SER A 190 10.72 -12.98 -6.69
N PHE A 191 11.36 -12.73 -7.83
CA PHE A 191 12.56 -13.46 -8.23
C PHE A 191 13.77 -13.16 -7.34
N SER A 192 13.82 -11.96 -6.75
CA SER A 192 14.84 -11.58 -5.77
C SER A 192 14.84 -12.46 -4.51
N THR A 193 13.79 -13.26 -4.25
CA THR A 193 13.71 -14.16 -3.08
C THR A 193 14.06 -15.62 -3.38
N ASP A 194 14.17 -16.03 -4.64
CA ASP A 194 14.21 -17.47 -5.00
C ASP A 194 15.62 -18.09 -5.11
N HIS A 195 16.70 -17.29 -5.06
CA HIS A 195 18.06 -17.80 -5.25
C HIS A 195 18.83 -18.14 -3.96
N GLY A 196 18.14 -18.21 -2.82
CA GLY A 196 18.74 -18.74 -1.60
C GLY A 196 17.78 -18.72 -0.43
N THR A 197 17.33 -19.92 -0.01
CA THR A 197 16.93 -20.33 1.36
C THR A 197 16.42 -19.28 2.36
N PHE A 198 15.70 -18.27 1.92
CA PHE A 198 14.75 -17.52 2.72
C PHE A 198 13.38 -18.09 2.41
N GLY A 199 13.09 -19.24 3.04
CA GLY A 199 11.74 -19.76 3.14
C GLY A 199 10.89 -18.81 4.00
N VAL A 200 10.54 -17.68 3.43
CA VAL A 200 9.22 -17.10 3.71
C VAL A 200 8.28 -17.89 2.82
N GLU A 201 7.30 -18.57 3.41
CA GLU A 201 6.17 -19.13 2.67
C GLU A 201 5.66 -18.12 1.62
N PRO A 202 4.99 -18.55 0.53
CA PRO A 202 4.36 -17.66 -0.43
C PRO A 202 3.29 -16.86 0.31
N TRP A 203 3.71 -15.80 1.00
CA TRP A 203 2.88 -14.68 1.31
C TRP A 203 2.37 -14.27 -0.05
N CYS A 204 1.08 -14.51 -0.27
CA CYS A 204 0.29 -13.78 -1.25
C CYS A 204 0.81 -12.34 -1.18
N TYR A 205 1.67 -11.95 -2.13
CA TYR A 205 2.17 -10.59 -2.23
C TYR A 205 0.97 -9.78 -2.75
N GLN A 206 0.04 -9.52 -1.83
CA GLN A 206 -0.90 -8.43 -1.96
C GLN A 206 -0.09 -7.21 -1.56
N GLU A 207 0.46 -6.51 -2.55
CA GLU A 207 1.09 -5.21 -2.34
C GLU A 207 -0.04 -4.18 -2.15
N PRO A 208 -0.25 -3.62 -0.94
CA PRO A 208 -1.13 -2.48 -0.79
C PRO A 208 -0.37 -1.22 -1.21
N LEU A 209 -0.65 -0.73 -2.41
CA LEU A 209 -0.14 0.56 -2.87
C LEU A 209 -0.91 1.67 -2.19
N GLN A 210 -0.21 2.57 -1.49
CA GLN A 210 -0.83 3.61 -0.68
C GLN A 210 -0.44 4.99 -1.20
N ARG A 211 -1.44 5.85 -1.41
CA ARG A 211 -1.22 7.29 -1.58
C ARG A 211 -1.55 7.99 -0.28
N ILE A 212 -0.53 8.49 0.40
CA ILE A 212 -0.72 9.40 1.54
C ILE A 212 -1.02 10.77 0.97
N LEU A 213 -2.17 11.32 1.36
CA LEU A 213 -2.55 12.66 0.96
C LEU A 213 -1.81 13.67 1.86
N PRO A 214 -1.41 14.84 1.34
CA PRO A 214 -0.75 15.85 2.15
C PRO A 214 -1.66 16.22 3.33
N ARG A 215 -1.06 16.32 4.53
CA ARG A 215 -1.73 16.88 5.71
C ARG A 215 -1.81 18.39 5.53
N LYS A 216 -2.93 18.99 5.94
CA LYS A 216 -3.10 20.45 6.01
C LYS A 216 -2.40 21.01 7.23
#